data_AF-A0A6P5XGJ8-F1
#
_entry.id   AF-A0A6P5XGJ8-F1
#
_cell.length_a   1.000
_cell.length_b   1.000
_cell.length_c   1.000
_cell.angle_alpha   90.00
_cell.angle_beta   90.00
_cell.angle_gamma   90.00
#
_symmetry.space_group_name_H-M   'P 1'
#
loop_
_entity.id
_entity.type
_entity.pdbx_description
1 polymer ?
#
loop_
_entity_poly.entity_id
_entity_poly.type
_entity_poly.pdbx_seq_one_letter_code
_entity_poly.pdbx_strand_id
1 'polypeptide(L)'
;MILRIRSRDGLERIQVDGPHIPISQLKALIESQLQIPLQDQTLSTDQNLLLAKTPADLLRFSDMADPSTPLSALNLSHGSILFLHYHGERTVRGCPAVSPAGSFGRKMTMDDLIAKQTRITRQESPHCDSVSFDRDSANAFQRYVNETLAFAAKRGGFMYGTVSEEGRVEVDFIYEPPQEGMEDDLILLRDPEEEKLVDAIAAGLGRKRVGFIFAQTIMQDKKDYNFSNKEVLQAAELHAESGLKEWVTVVVKLEANEDGGADVHFEAFQMSDMCVKLFNEGWFVTEFGENDDPKLSKMKKDVVVGGKDVKEVDNDFFLVVVKIFDHQVKCSYISIRLMLTIALLFFLFLLRKRKVGGGLGVRFLIMHI
;
A
#
# COMPACT_ATOMS: atom_id res chain seq x y z
N MET A 1 43.54 -29.81 14.95
CA MET A 1 42.37 -30.20 14.14
C MET A 1 41.12 -30.20 15.01
N ILE A 2 39.93 -30.02 14.42
CA ILE A 2 38.67 -30.07 15.17
C ILE A 2 37.99 -31.39 14.84
N LEU A 3 37.68 -32.20 15.86
CA LEU A 3 36.87 -33.40 15.74
C LEU A 3 35.46 -33.12 16.23
N ARG A 4 34.46 -33.72 15.57
CA ARG A 4 33.06 -33.58 15.94
C ARG A 4 32.61 -34.84 16.68
N ILE A 5 32.27 -34.72 17.95
CA ILE A 5 31.85 -35.85 18.77
C ILE A 5 30.33 -35.86 18.84
N ARG A 6 29.72 -36.90 18.28
CA ARG A 6 28.29 -37.13 18.35
C ARG A 6 28.01 -38.09 19.51
N SER A 7 27.27 -37.60 20.50
CA SER A 7 26.74 -38.40 21.60
C SER A 7 25.21 -38.41 21.56
N ARG A 8 24.59 -39.09 22.52
CA ARG A 8 23.13 -39.04 22.72
C ARG A 8 22.62 -37.62 23.04
N ASP A 9 23.47 -36.78 23.63
CA ASP A 9 23.10 -35.44 24.10
C ASP A 9 23.31 -34.36 23.03
N GLY A 10 24.06 -34.64 21.96
CA GLY A 10 24.30 -33.66 20.91
C GLY A 10 25.55 -33.88 20.07
N LEU A 11 25.92 -32.85 19.31
CA LEU A 11 27.16 -32.80 18.54
C LEU A 11 28.09 -31.73 19.14
N GLU A 12 29.24 -32.16 19.64
CA GLU A 12 30.22 -31.31 20.29
C GLU A 12 31.48 -31.22 19.44
N ARG A 13 32.23 -30.12 19.57
CA ARG A 13 33.47 -29.89 18.81
C ARG A 13 34.63 -29.88 19.77
N ILE A 14 35.55 -30.83 19.62
CA ILE A 14 36.77 -30.92 20.42
C ILE A 14 37.97 -30.52 19.55
N GLN A 15 38.76 -29.58 20.06
CA GLN A 15 40.03 -29.20 19.47
C GLN A 15 41.13 -30.17 19.93
N VAL A 16 41.88 -30.70 18.97
CA VAL A 16 42.93 -31.71 19.16
C VAL A 16 44.21 -31.19 18.51
N ASP A 17 45.36 -31.26 19.18
CA ASP A 17 46.64 -30.67 18.74
C ASP A 17 47.37 -31.41 17.61
N GLY A 18 46.64 -32.07 16.69
CA GLY A 18 47.17 -32.70 15.49
C GLY A 18 46.72 -34.16 15.29
N PRO A 19 47.03 -34.77 14.13
CA PRO A 19 46.59 -36.13 13.79
C PRO A 19 47.40 -37.25 14.48
N HIS A 20 48.53 -36.94 15.11
CA HIS A 20 49.42 -37.91 15.75
C HIS A 20 49.10 -38.19 17.22
N ILE A 21 48.03 -37.58 17.75
CA ILE A 21 47.63 -37.75 19.14
C ILE A 21 47.07 -39.16 19.36
N PRO A 22 47.42 -39.84 20.47
CA PRO A 22 46.88 -41.15 20.79
C PRO A 22 45.43 -41.06 21.30
N ILE A 23 44.67 -42.15 21.15
CA ILE A 23 43.27 -42.23 21.61
C ILE A 23 43.16 -41.97 23.12
N SER A 24 44.13 -42.40 23.93
CA SER A 24 44.20 -42.10 25.37
C SER A 24 44.12 -40.59 25.67
N GLN A 25 44.88 -39.78 24.93
CA GLN A 25 44.89 -38.34 25.09
C GLN A 25 43.59 -37.70 24.55
N LEU A 26 42.98 -38.27 23.50
CA LEU A 26 41.64 -37.84 23.07
C LEU A 26 40.58 -38.11 24.15
N LYS A 27 40.60 -39.28 24.80
CA LYS A 27 39.69 -39.60 25.91
C LYS A 27 39.87 -38.65 27.10
N ALA A 28 41.11 -38.26 27.41
CA ALA A 28 41.41 -37.26 28.44
C ALA A 28 40.87 -35.86 28.07
N LEU A 29 40.97 -35.47 26.79
CA LEU A 29 40.35 -34.23 26.30
C LEU A 29 38.83 -34.26 26.43
N ILE A 30 38.19 -35.39 26.09
CA ILE A 30 36.75 -35.61 26.30
C ILE A 30 36.39 -35.51 27.78
N GLU A 31 37.14 -36.14 28.67
CA GLU A 31 36.89 -36.04 30.12
C GLU A 31 36.97 -34.59 30.60
N SER A 32 38.01 -33.85 30.20
CA SER A 32 38.21 -32.46 30.61
C SER A 32 37.14 -31.49 30.08
N GLN A 33 36.68 -31.67 28.83
CA GLN A 33 35.74 -30.74 28.18
C GLN A 33 34.28 -31.13 28.38
N LEU A 34 33.99 -32.44 28.38
CA LEU A 34 32.65 -33.00 28.39
C LEU A 34 32.25 -33.60 29.74
N GLN A 35 33.18 -33.65 30.71
CA GLN A 35 32.97 -34.18 32.07
C GLN A 35 32.50 -35.63 32.10
N ILE A 36 32.92 -36.43 31.11
CA ILE A 36 32.59 -37.86 31.02
C ILE A 36 33.79 -38.67 31.55
N PRO A 37 33.65 -39.49 32.61
CA PRO A 37 34.75 -40.29 33.14
C PRO A 37 35.35 -41.23 32.09
N LEU A 38 36.67 -41.36 32.06
CA LEU A 38 37.38 -42.23 31.09
C LEU A 38 36.85 -43.68 31.03
N GLN A 39 36.46 -44.22 32.18
CA GLN A 39 35.95 -45.59 32.32
C GLN A 39 34.60 -45.82 31.62
N ASP A 40 33.82 -44.76 31.43
CA ASP A 40 32.49 -44.83 30.82
C ASP A 40 32.52 -44.46 29.33
N GLN A 41 33.69 -44.13 28.77
CA GLN A 41 33.82 -43.69 27.37
C GLN A 41 34.09 -44.85 26.41
N THR A 42 33.09 -45.16 25.57
CA THR A 42 33.25 -45.98 24.37
C THR A 42 33.23 -45.07 23.14
N LEU A 43 34.33 -45.08 22.37
CA LEU A 43 34.47 -44.31 21.14
C LEU A 43 34.45 -45.25 19.94
N SER A 44 33.85 -44.80 18.85
CA SER A 44 33.89 -45.49 17.57
C SER A 44 33.71 -44.52 16.41
N THR A 45 34.16 -44.91 15.24
CA THR A 45 33.86 -44.29 13.95
C THR A 45 32.50 -44.72 13.38
N ASP A 46 31.92 -45.83 13.87
CA ASP A 46 30.62 -46.31 13.43
C ASP A 46 29.46 -45.61 14.17
N GLN A 47 28.48 -45.14 13.40
CA GLN A 47 27.24 -44.52 13.89
C GLN A 47 26.40 -45.50 14.73
N ASN A 48 26.47 -46.80 14.43
CA ASN A 48 25.69 -47.83 15.11
C ASN A 48 26.02 -47.95 16.60
N LEU A 49 27.15 -47.39 17.05
CA LEU A 49 27.50 -47.28 18.46
C LEU A 49 26.39 -46.57 19.27
N LEU A 50 25.73 -45.56 18.71
CA LEU A 50 24.66 -44.83 19.40
C LEU A 50 23.35 -45.63 19.53
N LEU A 51 23.22 -46.74 18.80
CA LEU A 51 22.06 -47.63 18.84
C LEU A 51 22.27 -48.83 19.77
N ALA A 52 23.50 -49.04 20.27
CA ALA A 52 23.82 -50.10 21.20
C ALA A 52 23.09 -49.90 22.53
N LYS A 53 22.38 -50.93 23.00
CA LYS A 53 21.60 -50.88 24.24
C LYS A 53 22.16 -51.79 25.34
N THR A 54 22.93 -52.82 24.95
CA THR A 54 23.50 -53.78 25.89
C THR A 54 25.02 -53.67 25.94
N PRO A 55 25.66 -54.01 27.08
CA PRO A 55 27.13 -54.05 27.18
C PRO A 55 27.78 -55.02 26.17
N ALA A 56 27.07 -56.08 25.78
CA ALA A 56 27.53 -57.04 24.77
C ALA A 56 27.57 -56.43 23.35
N ASP A 57 26.69 -55.48 23.05
CA ASP A 57 26.69 -54.78 21.75
C ASP A 57 27.85 -53.78 21.66
N LEU A 58 28.24 -53.16 22.79
CA LEU A 58 29.36 -52.22 22.84
C LEU A 58 30.71 -52.89 22.55
N LEU A 59 30.87 -54.17 22.93
CA LEU A 59 32.08 -54.96 22.66
C LEU A 59 32.33 -55.21 21.17
N ARG A 60 31.32 -54.99 20.30
CA ARG A 60 31.46 -55.11 18.84
C ARG A 60 32.22 -53.94 18.22
N PHE A 61 32.35 -52.84 18.94
CA PHE A 61 33.00 -51.61 18.47
C PHE A 61 34.37 -51.48 19.15
N SER A 62 35.37 -52.17 18.60
CA SER A 62 36.75 -52.21 19.11
C SER A 62 37.74 -51.36 18.30
N ASP A 63 37.25 -50.59 17.32
CA ASP A 63 38.06 -49.78 16.42
C ASP A 63 38.90 -48.72 17.17
N MET A 64 38.44 -48.26 18.33
CA MET A 64 39.15 -47.33 19.20
C MET A 64 39.39 -47.87 20.63
N ALA A 65 39.49 -49.20 20.77
CA ALA A 65 39.71 -49.84 22.06
C ALA A 65 41.16 -49.72 22.56
N ASP A 66 42.15 -49.69 21.65
CA ASP A 66 43.56 -49.58 22.00
C ASP A 66 43.95 -48.11 22.32
N PRO A 67 44.36 -47.79 23.56
CA PRO A 67 44.70 -46.43 23.96
C PRO A 67 45.96 -45.85 23.30
N SER A 68 46.80 -46.71 22.71
CA SER A 68 48.08 -46.34 22.09
C SER A 68 47.98 -46.02 20.60
N THR A 69 46.85 -46.36 19.96
CA THR A 69 46.62 -46.12 18.53
C THR A 69 46.59 -44.61 18.24
N PRO A 70 47.36 -44.12 17.27
CA PRO A 70 47.31 -42.71 16.85
C PRO A 70 46.06 -42.45 16.00
N LEU A 71 45.48 -41.25 16.10
CA LEU A 71 44.29 -40.87 15.32
C LEU A 71 44.52 -40.93 13.80
N SER A 72 45.78 -40.79 13.35
CA SER A 72 46.16 -40.94 11.94
C SER A 72 45.89 -42.34 11.39
N ALA A 73 45.92 -43.39 12.23
CA ALA A 73 45.60 -44.76 11.81
C ALA A 73 44.11 -44.95 11.49
N LEU A 74 43.24 -44.05 11.98
CA LEU A 74 41.80 -44.11 11.83
C LEU A 74 41.28 -43.24 10.67
N ASN A 75 42.17 -42.69 9.83
CA ASN A 75 41.83 -41.79 8.71
C ASN A 75 40.96 -40.58 9.12
N LEU A 76 41.14 -40.09 10.35
CA LEU A 76 40.40 -38.94 10.86
C LEU A 76 41.03 -37.64 10.37
N SER A 77 40.21 -36.79 9.76
CA SER A 77 40.59 -35.48 9.23
C SER A 77 39.90 -34.35 10.00
N HIS A 78 40.22 -33.10 9.67
CA HIS A 78 39.53 -31.95 10.26
C HIS A 78 38.03 -32.02 9.92
N GLY A 79 37.18 -32.08 10.96
CA GLY A 79 35.73 -32.15 10.83
C GLY A 79 35.17 -33.57 10.80
N SER A 80 36.00 -34.61 10.86
CA SER A 80 35.55 -36.00 11.00
C SER A 80 34.68 -36.19 12.25
N ILE A 81 33.66 -37.04 12.11
CA ILE A 81 32.70 -37.32 13.17
C ILE A 81 33.13 -38.60 13.90
N LEU A 82 33.12 -38.53 15.22
CA LEU A 82 33.30 -39.67 16.11
C LEU A 82 32.04 -39.86 16.94
N PHE A 83 31.66 -41.10 17.17
CA PHE A 83 30.52 -41.44 17.99
C PHE A 83 31.02 -41.80 19.39
N LEU A 84 30.40 -41.20 20.40
CA LEU A 84 30.72 -41.42 21.81
C LEU A 84 29.48 -41.97 22.52
N HIS A 85 29.63 -43.16 23.07
CA HIS A 85 28.67 -43.77 23.99
C HIS A 85 29.23 -43.73 25.41
N TYR A 86 28.40 -43.34 26.37
CA TYR A 86 28.72 -43.40 27.79
C TYR A 86 27.48 -43.66 28.64
N HIS A 87 27.72 -44.20 29.84
CA HIS A 87 26.69 -44.45 30.84
C HIS A 87 26.63 -43.28 31.84
N GLY A 88 25.42 -42.93 32.30
CA GLY A 88 25.20 -41.87 33.31
C GLY A 88 24.55 -40.62 32.73
N GLU A 89 24.19 -39.65 33.56
CA GLU A 89 23.63 -38.34 33.18
C GLU A 89 24.71 -37.26 33.35
N ARG A 90 24.81 -36.32 32.40
CA ARG A 90 25.75 -35.19 32.49
C ARG A 90 25.00 -33.87 32.36
N THR A 91 25.53 -32.84 33.00
CA THR A 91 25.02 -31.47 32.86
C THR A 91 25.66 -30.83 31.64
N VAL A 92 24.98 -30.88 30.49
CA VAL A 92 25.44 -30.18 29.28
C VAL A 92 25.39 -28.68 29.54
N ARG A 93 26.49 -27.96 29.31
CA ARG A 93 26.49 -26.49 29.38
C ARG A 93 25.46 -25.98 28.38
N GLY A 94 24.38 -25.42 28.91
CA GLY A 94 23.24 -24.95 28.13
C GLY A 94 23.72 -24.01 27.02
N CYS A 95 23.19 -24.23 25.82
CA CYS A 95 23.29 -23.26 24.73
C CYS A 95 22.84 -21.88 25.26
N PRO A 96 23.51 -20.77 24.89
CA PRO A 96 22.88 -19.45 25.02
C PRO A 96 21.49 -19.54 24.41
N ALA A 97 20.49 -18.95 25.08
CA ALA A 97 19.12 -18.94 24.59
C ALA A 97 19.12 -18.52 23.11
N VAL A 98 18.85 -19.47 22.22
CA VAL A 98 18.72 -19.19 20.79
C VAL A 98 17.42 -18.40 20.66
N SER A 99 17.53 -17.08 20.60
CA SER A 99 16.45 -16.25 20.10
C SER A 99 16.24 -16.64 18.63
N PRO A 100 15.08 -17.18 18.24
CA PRO A 100 14.87 -17.56 16.86
C PRO A 100 14.88 -16.28 16.02
N ALA A 101 15.96 -16.08 15.25
CA ALA A 101 15.95 -15.16 14.12
C ALA A 101 14.93 -15.73 13.13
N GLY A 102 13.89 -14.94 12.86
CA GLY A 102 12.73 -15.37 12.11
C GLY A 102 13.01 -15.89 10.70
N SER A 103 11.96 -16.51 10.17
CA SER A 103 11.69 -16.75 8.74
C SER A 103 12.49 -17.82 7.99
N PHE A 104 12.83 -18.95 8.62
CA PHE A 104 13.03 -20.19 7.85
C PHE A 104 12.15 -21.30 8.39
N GLY A 105 11.10 -21.67 7.64
CA GLY A 105 10.27 -22.85 7.92
C GLY A 105 8.99 -22.63 8.73
N ARG A 106 8.49 -21.39 8.90
CA ARG A 106 7.13 -21.19 9.43
C ARG A 106 6.14 -21.85 8.46
N LYS A 107 5.51 -22.95 8.88
CA LYS A 107 4.38 -23.54 8.15
C LYS A 107 3.29 -22.47 8.07
N MET A 108 2.94 -22.11 6.85
CA MET A 108 1.88 -21.14 6.57
C MET A 108 0.58 -21.66 7.20
N THR A 109 0.06 -20.96 8.20
CA THR A 109 -1.20 -21.34 8.85
C THR A 109 -2.39 -20.94 7.99
N MET A 110 -3.56 -21.54 8.21
CA MET A 110 -4.79 -21.10 7.53
C MET A 110 -5.09 -19.62 7.81
N ASP A 111 -4.76 -19.13 9.00
CA ASP A 111 -4.88 -17.71 9.34
C ASP A 111 -3.91 -16.82 8.55
N ASP A 112 -2.70 -17.30 8.25
CA ASP A 112 -1.75 -16.60 7.36
C ASP A 112 -2.24 -16.59 5.90
N LEU A 113 -3.04 -17.58 5.49
CA LEU A 113 -3.70 -17.62 4.17
C LEU A 113 -4.90 -16.67 4.12
N ILE A 114 -5.71 -16.63 5.17
CA ILE A 114 -6.84 -15.70 5.32
C ILE A 114 -6.35 -14.25 5.40
N ALA A 115 -5.24 -14.00 6.11
CA ALA A 115 -4.63 -12.66 6.19
C ALA A 115 -4.06 -12.18 4.83
N LYS A 116 -3.77 -13.09 3.89
CA LYS A 116 -3.40 -12.73 2.52
C LYS A 116 -4.61 -12.45 1.63
N GLN A 117 -5.81 -12.93 1.98
CA GLN A 117 -7.02 -12.58 1.25
C GLN A 117 -7.38 -11.13 1.54
N THR A 118 -7.50 -10.33 0.48
CA THR A 118 -7.89 -8.92 0.60
C THR A 118 -9.40 -8.87 0.78
N ARG A 119 -9.83 -8.57 2.01
CA ARG A 119 -11.24 -8.41 2.35
C ARG A 119 -11.65 -6.96 2.15
N ILE A 120 -12.70 -6.74 1.39
CA ILE A 120 -13.29 -5.41 1.21
C ILE A 120 -14.45 -5.28 2.20
N THR A 121 -14.36 -4.25 3.03
CA THR A 121 -15.41 -3.88 3.99
C THR A 121 -15.72 -2.40 3.78
N ARG A 122 -16.98 -2.02 4.00
CA ARG A 122 -17.38 -0.61 3.94
C ARG A 122 -16.64 0.16 5.01
N GLN A 123 -16.04 1.29 4.63
CA GLN A 123 -15.42 2.23 5.56
C GLN A 123 -16.50 3.16 6.10
N GLU A 124 -16.64 3.22 7.43
CA GLU A 124 -17.71 4.00 8.08
C GLU A 124 -17.32 5.46 8.30
N SER A 125 -16.04 5.75 8.55
CA SER A 125 -15.55 7.09 8.83
C SER A 125 -14.65 7.61 7.70
N PRO A 126 -14.98 8.77 7.10
CA PRO A 126 -14.06 9.47 6.21
C PRO A 126 -12.86 10.03 6.99
N HIS A 127 -11.75 10.31 6.30
CA HIS A 127 -10.66 11.12 6.86
C HIS A 127 -10.96 12.62 6.78
N CYS A 128 -11.86 13.01 5.87
CA CYS A 128 -12.39 14.36 5.79
C CYS A 128 -13.68 14.47 6.62
N ASP A 129 -13.65 15.29 7.67
CA ASP A 129 -14.81 15.49 8.55
C ASP A 129 -15.94 16.23 7.82
N SER A 130 -15.56 17.21 6.99
CA SER A 130 -16.50 17.95 6.17
C SER A 130 -15.84 18.73 5.05
N VAL A 131 -16.59 18.95 3.97
CA VAL A 131 -16.24 19.87 2.90
C VAL A 131 -17.11 21.12 2.99
N SER A 132 -16.49 22.28 2.86
CA SER A 132 -17.18 23.56 2.87
C SER A 132 -16.95 24.28 1.54
N PHE A 133 -18.05 24.72 0.93
CA PHE A 133 -18.01 25.49 -0.31
C PHE A 133 -18.27 26.97 -0.05
N ASP A 134 -17.49 27.83 -0.72
CA ASP A 134 -17.79 29.25 -0.74
C ASP A 134 -19.14 29.49 -1.43
N ARG A 135 -20.02 30.23 -0.77
CA ARG A 135 -21.39 30.47 -1.23
C ARG A 135 -21.44 31.13 -2.62
N ASP A 136 -20.52 32.04 -2.90
CA ASP A 136 -20.49 32.75 -4.18
C ASP A 136 -19.92 31.86 -5.30
N SER A 137 -18.96 31.01 -4.97
CA SER A 137 -18.43 29.99 -5.88
C SER A 137 -19.45 28.89 -6.20
N ALA A 138 -20.23 28.45 -5.21
CA ALA A 138 -21.33 27.50 -5.41
C ALA A 138 -22.42 28.09 -6.32
N ASN A 139 -22.82 29.34 -6.08
CA ASN A 139 -23.80 30.05 -6.92
C ASN A 139 -23.28 30.27 -8.35
N ALA A 140 -21.99 30.59 -8.51
CA ALA A 140 -21.36 30.74 -9.82
C ALA A 140 -21.33 29.41 -10.59
N PHE A 141 -21.02 28.30 -9.90
CA PHE A 141 -21.03 26.97 -10.49
C PHE A 141 -22.45 26.53 -10.88
N GLN A 142 -23.45 26.78 -10.02
CA GLN A 142 -24.87 26.52 -10.33
C GLN A 142 -25.32 27.27 -11.58
N ARG A 143 -24.99 28.56 -11.69
CA ARG A 143 -25.31 29.37 -12.88
C ARG A 143 -24.58 28.86 -14.11
N TYR A 144 -23.30 28.50 -13.98
CA TYR A 144 -22.51 27.98 -15.08
C TYR A 144 -23.08 26.69 -15.66
N VAL A 145 -23.47 25.76 -14.78
CA VAL A 145 -24.06 24.48 -15.16
C VAL A 145 -25.46 24.68 -15.78
N ASN A 146 -26.28 25.56 -15.20
CA ASN A 146 -27.60 25.86 -15.76
C ASN A 146 -27.56 26.61 -17.10
N GLU A 147 -26.63 27.55 -17.29
CA GLU A 147 -26.57 28.40 -18.49
C GLU A 147 -25.79 27.77 -19.65
N THR A 148 -24.73 26.99 -19.36
CA THR A 148 -23.80 26.51 -20.40
C THR A 148 -24.15 25.13 -20.93
N LEU A 149 -24.69 24.24 -20.08
CA LEU A 149 -24.68 22.81 -20.39
C LEU A 149 -25.93 22.31 -21.10
N ALA A 150 -27.10 22.92 -20.91
CA ALA A 150 -28.38 22.39 -21.42
C ALA A 150 -28.48 20.84 -21.34
N PHE A 151 -27.81 20.26 -20.32
CA PHE A 151 -27.89 18.89 -19.84
C PHE A 151 -27.47 17.74 -20.80
N ALA A 152 -26.41 17.88 -21.61
CA ALA A 152 -25.97 16.79 -22.50
C ALA A 152 -24.59 16.15 -22.19
N ALA A 153 -23.71 16.82 -21.44
CA ALA A 153 -22.32 16.35 -21.28
C ALA A 153 -21.82 16.48 -19.83
N LYS A 154 -21.01 15.53 -19.39
CA LYS A 154 -20.28 15.60 -18.11
C LYS A 154 -19.21 16.68 -18.15
N ARG A 155 -18.89 17.22 -16.97
CA ARG A 155 -17.84 18.22 -16.80
C ARG A 155 -17.21 18.09 -15.43
N GLY A 156 -15.91 18.33 -15.31
CA GLY A 156 -15.21 18.28 -14.05
C GLY A 156 -14.13 19.34 -13.89
N GLY A 157 -13.68 19.50 -12.66
CA GLY A 157 -12.71 20.52 -12.26
C GLY A 157 -11.96 20.12 -10.99
N PHE A 158 -10.78 20.69 -10.85
CA PHE A 158 -9.95 20.56 -9.65
C PHE A 158 -10.34 21.62 -8.63
N MET A 159 -10.63 21.19 -7.41
CA MET A 159 -10.95 22.07 -6.29
C MET A 159 -9.67 22.50 -5.58
N TYR A 160 -9.52 23.80 -5.36
CA TYR A 160 -8.41 24.39 -4.63
C TYR A 160 -8.89 25.07 -3.37
N GLY A 161 -8.12 24.89 -2.29
CA GLY A 161 -8.59 25.23 -0.97
C GLY A 161 -7.55 25.05 0.13
N THR A 162 -8.04 25.06 1.36
CA THR A 162 -7.26 24.77 2.57
C THR A 162 -7.81 23.57 3.31
N VAL A 163 -6.93 22.83 3.97
CA VAL A 163 -7.30 21.72 4.85
C VAL A 163 -6.93 22.12 6.26
N SER A 164 -7.92 22.15 7.15
CA SER A 164 -7.75 22.46 8.58
C SER A 164 -7.14 21.27 9.32
N GLU A 165 -6.56 21.52 10.50
CA GLU A 165 -6.02 20.46 11.37
C GLU A 165 -7.11 19.47 11.85
N GLU A 166 -8.37 19.93 11.90
CA GLU A 166 -9.56 19.12 12.18
C GLU A 166 -10.08 18.35 10.95
N GLY A 167 -9.31 18.22 9.86
CA GLY A 167 -9.74 17.49 8.67
C GLY A 167 -10.88 18.14 7.89
N ARG A 168 -11.12 19.45 8.10
CA ARG A 168 -12.12 20.22 7.32
C ARG A 168 -11.49 20.76 6.05
N VAL A 169 -12.13 20.51 4.92
CA VAL A 169 -11.71 20.97 3.60
C VAL A 169 -12.53 22.19 3.22
N GLU A 170 -11.88 23.35 3.08
CA GLU A 170 -12.51 24.59 2.62
C GLU A 170 -12.11 24.84 1.18
N VAL A 171 -13.09 24.87 0.26
CA VAL A 171 -12.88 25.09 -1.17
C VAL A 171 -13.11 26.56 -1.50
N ASP A 172 -12.07 27.22 -2.02
CA ASP A 172 -12.13 28.64 -2.39
C ASP A 172 -12.39 28.86 -3.88
N PHE A 173 -11.86 28.00 -4.75
CA PHE A 173 -12.09 28.09 -6.19
C PHE A 173 -11.94 26.75 -6.90
N ILE A 174 -12.51 26.67 -8.10
CA ILE A 174 -12.49 25.49 -8.96
C ILE A 174 -11.75 25.87 -10.25
N TYR A 175 -10.77 25.05 -10.64
CA TYR A 175 -10.08 25.16 -11.92
C TYR A 175 -10.57 24.05 -12.85
N GLU A 176 -11.08 24.42 -14.02
CA GLU A 176 -11.49 23.46 -15.05
C GLU A 176 -10.33 23.19 -16.01
N PRO A 177 -9.74 21.99 -16.01
CA PRO A 177 -8.74 21.64 -17.00
C PRO A 177 -9.40 21.50 -18.39
N PRO A 178 -8.60 21.56 -19.48
CA PRO A 178 -9.07 21.17 -20.80
C PRO A 178 -9.66 19.76 -20.74
N GLN A 179 -10.87 19.58 -21.29
CA GLN A 179 -11.62 18.33 -21.13
C GLN A 179 -12.58 18.11 -22.30
N GLU A 180 -12.91 16.85 -22.56
CA GLU A 180 -13.96 16.41 -23.47
C GLU A 180 -15.05 15.71 -22.65
N GLY A 181 -16.18 16.39 -22.52
CA GLY A 181 -17.37 15.86 -21.85
C GLY A 181 -18.26 15.10 -22.83
N MET A 182 -18.58 13.86 -22.48
CA MET A 182 -19.59 13.03 -23.15
C MET A 182 -20.77 12.80 -22.19
N GLU A 183 -21.83 12.13 -22.63
CA GLU A 183 -23.01 11.87 -21.79
C GLU A 183 -22.68 10.99 -20.58
N ASP A 184 -21.93 9.90 -20.80
CA ASP A 184 -21.55 8.92 -19.77
C ASP A 184 -20.07 9.01 -19.36
N ASP A 185 -19.24 9.78 -20.08
CA ASP A 185 -17.78 9.80 -19.88
C ASP A 185 -17.21 11.22 -19.78
N LEU A 186 -16.11 11.35 -19.05
CA LEU A 186 -15.40 12.62 -18.86
C LEU A 186 -13.90 12.41 -19.04
N ILE A 187 -13.38 12.89 -20.16
CA ILE A 187 -11.95 12.77 -20.48
C ILE A 187 -11.26 14.10 -20.17
N LEU A 188 -10.34 14.06 -19.20
CA LEU A 188 -9.49 15.21 -18.89
C LEU A 188 -8.27 15.23 -19.82
N LEU A 189 -8.17 16.26 -20.65
CA LEU A 189 -7.02 16.52 -21.53
C LEU A 189 -5.93 17.29 -20.77
N ARG A 190 -5.36 16.64 -19.75
CA ARG A 190 -4.43 17.23 -18.79
C ARG A 190 -3.17 17.77 -19.46
N ASP A 191 -2.82 19.01 -19.15
CA ASP A 191 -1.55 19.64 -19.51
C ASP A 191 -0.69 19.82 -18.25
N PRO A 192 0.38 19.01 -18.05
CA PRO A 192 1.21 19.08 -16.86
C PRO A 192 1.88 20.44 -16.63
N GLU A 193 2.14 21.22 -17.68
CA GLU A 193 2.79 22.52 -17.54
C GLU A 193 1.80 23.59 -17.09
N GLU A 194 0.56 23.52 -17.59
CA GLU A 194 -0.53 24.37 -17.14
C GLU A 194 -0.92 24.05 -15.70
N GLU A 195 -1.07 22.77 -15.35
CA GLU A 195 -1.39 22.34 -13.99
C GLU A 195 -0.34 22.83 -12.98
N LYS A 196 0.95 22.71 -13.29
CA LYS A 196 2.02 23.23 -12.42
C LYS A 196 1.93 24.74 -12.23
N LEU A 197 1.53 25.49 -13.25
CA LEU A 197 1.36 26.94 -13.15
C LEU A 197 0.20 27.28 -12.21
N VAL A 198 -0.94 26.59 -12.36
CA VAL A 198 -2.11 26.74 -11.50
C VAL A 198 -1.76 26.36 -10.06
N ASP A 199 -1.07 25.24 -9.86
CA ASP A 199 -0.60 24.81 -8.54
C ASP A 199 0.35 25.85 -7.91
N ALA A 200 1.25 26.45 -8.69
CA ALA A 200 2.16 27.49 -8.21
C ALA A 200 1.41 28.79 -7.83
N ILE A 201 0.39 29.18 -8.60
CA ILE A 201 -0.47 30.33 -8.28
C ILE A 201 -1.27 30.04 -7.01
N ALA A 202 -1.87 28.85 -6.91
CA ALA A 202 -2.60 28.42 -5.73
C ALA A 202 -1.70 28.41 -4.49
N ALA A 203 -0.49 27.83 -4.60
CA ALA A 203 0.49 27.82 -3.52
C ALA A 203 0.91 29.25 -3.12
N GLY A 204 1.04 30.17 -4.07
CA GLY A 204 1.28 31.59 -3.81
C GLY A 204 0.15 32.29 -3.04
N LEU A 205 -1.09 31.79 -3.18
CA LEU A 205 -2.27 32.24 -2.43
C LEU A 205 -2.47 31.45 -1.11
N GLY A 206 -1.56 30.53 -0.78
CA GLY A 206 -1.68 29.65 0.38
C GLY A 206 -2.79 28.60 0.23
N ARG A 207 -3.14 28.25 -1.00
CA ARG A 207 -4.12 27.21 -1.36
C ARG A 207 -3.40 26.01 -1.96
N LYS A 208 -4.02 24.84 -1.83
CA LYS A 208 -3.55 23.60 -2.45
C LYS A 208 -4.71 22.90 -3.14
N ARG A 209 -4.41 21.98 -4.04
CA ARG A 209 -5.42 21.09 -4.63
C ARG A 209 -5.97 20.19 -3.53
N VAL A 210 -7.28 20.23 -3.30
CA VAL A 210 -7.94 19.51 -2.18
C VAL A 210 -8.96 18.47 -2.65
N GLY A 211 -9.32 18.49 -3.93
CA GLY A 211 -10.28 17.53 -4.44
C GLY A 211 -10.61 17.68 -5.91
N PHE A 212 -11.58 16.90 -6.35
CA PHE A 212 -12.12 16.93 -7.70
C PHE A 212 -13.65 17.06 -7.65
N ILE A 213 -14.23 17.86 -8.52
CA ILE A 213 -15.66 18.03 -8.67
C ILE A 213 -16.07 17.64 -10.07
N PHE A 214 -17.19 16.94 -10.24
CA PHE A 214 -17.77 16.69 -11.55
C PHE A 214 -19.30 16.71 -11.52
N ALA A 215 -19.88 17.08 -12.66
CA ALA A 215 -21.32 17.10 -12.86
C ALA A 215 -21.80 15.81 -13.54
N GLN A 216 -22.88 15.24 -13.00
CA GLN A 216 -23.62 14.15 -13.63
C GLN A 216 -24.71 14.70 -14.55
N THR A 217 -25.03 13.94 -15.59
CA THR A 217 -26.12 14.27 -16.52
C THR A 217 -27.47 13.85 -15.95
N ILE A 218 -28.56 14.51 -16.37
CA ILE A 218 -29.94 14.18 -15.92
C ILE A 218 -30.30 12.71 -16.20
N MET A 219 -29.74 12.12 -17.26
CA MET A 219 -30.00 10.72 -17.62
C MET A 219 -29.38 9.73 -16.62
N GLN A 220 -28.29 10.12 -15.97
CA GLN A 220 -27.61 9.29 -14.97
C GLN A 220 -28.27 9.37 -13.60
N ASP A 221 -28.90 10.50 -13.26
CA ASP A 221 -29.66 10.68 -12.02
C ASP A 221 -30.86 9.72 -11.90
N LYS A 222 -31.36 9.22 -13.03
CA LYS A 222 -32.40 8.18 -13.08
C LYS A 222 -31.88 6.75 -12.82
N LYS A 223 -30.57 6.56 -12.64
CA LYS A 223 -29.94 5.24 -12.47
C LYS A 223 -29.67 4.97 -10.98
N ASP A 224 -29.78 3.70 -10.58
CA ASP A 224 -29.78 3.23 -9.18
C ASP A 224 -28.35 3.03 -8.60
N TYR A 225 -27.45 3.98 -8.89
CA TYR A 225 -26.06 4.01 -8.42
C TYR A 225 -25.51 5.43 -8.26
N ASN A 226 -24.62 5.64 -7.29
CA ASN A 226 -24.00 6.96 -7.05
C ASN A 226 -22.84 7.23 -8.01
N PHE A 227 -21.96 6.24 -8.19
CA PHE A 227 -20.82 6.32 -9.10
C PHE A 227 -20.81 5.13 -10.05
N SER A 228 -20.49 5.39 -11.31
CA SER A 228 -20.13 4.38 -12.29
C SER A 228 -18.72 3.85 -12.05
N ASN A 229 -18.44 2.65 -12.55
CA ASN A 229 -17.12 2.02 -12.51
C ASN A 229 -15.99 2.91 -13.06
N LYS A 230 -16.25 3.66 -14.14
CA LYS A 230 -15.32 4.64 -14.71
C LYS A 230 -15.06 5.82 -13.77
N GLU A 231 -16.10 6.37 -13.16
CA GLU A 231 -15.98 7.48 -12.21
C GLU A 231 -15.25 7.05 -10.93
N VAL A 232 -15.50 5.83 -10.42
CA VAL A 232 -14.75 5.28 -9.29
C VAL A 232 -13.26 5.16 -9.65
N LEU A 233 -12.95 4.65 -10.84
CA LEU A 233 -11.57 4.51 -11.29
C LEU A 233 -10.86 5.86 -11.40
N GLN A 234 -11.51 6.85 -12.03
CA GLN A 234 -10.98 8.20 -12.17
C GLN A 234 -10.81 8.88 -10.80
N ALA A 235 -11.81 8.76 -9.91
CA ALA A 235 -11.73 9.31 -8.56
C ALA A 235 -10.61 8.65 -7.74
N ALA A 236 -10.42 7.33 -7.86
CA ALA A 236 -9.35 6.60 -7.21
C ALA A 236 -7.97 7.01 -7.75
N GLU A 237 -7.83 7.21 -9.05
CA GLU A 237 -6.60 7.70 -9.69
C GLU A 237 -6.21 9.08 -9.15
N LEU A 238 -7.15 10.03 -9.16
CA LEU A 238 -6.90 11.41 -8.71
C LEU A 238 -6.60 11.46 -7.20
N HIS A 239 -7.29 10.65 -6.40
CA HIS A 239 -6.99 10.55 -4.96
C HIS A 239 -5.59 9.96 -4.74
N ALA A 240 -5.24 8.87 -5.41
CA ALA A 240 -3.93 8.25 -5.31
C ALA A 240 -2.79 9.20 -5.73
N GLU A 241 -2.97 9.96 -6.81
CA GLU A 241 -2.01 10.94 -7.29
C GLU A 241 -1.81 12.11 -6.31
N SER A 242 -2.89 12.58 -5.68
CA SER A 242 -2.83 13.72 -4.76
C SER A 242 -1.91 13.48 -3.55
N GLY A 243 -1.81 12.23 -3.10
CA GLY A 243 -1.13 11.86 -1.85
C GLY A 243 -1.76 12.48 -0.59
N LEU A 244 -2.93 13.12 -0.70
CA LEU A 244 -3.67 13.73 0.40
C LEU A 244 -4.68 12.73 0.96
N LYS A 245 -4.66 12.53 2.28
CA LYS A 245 -5.63 11.65 2.95
C LYS A 245 -7.02 12.26 2.98
N GLU A 246 -7.12 13.58 2.99
CA GLU A 246 -8.37 14.34 3.07
C GLU A 246 -8.93 14.70 1.70
N TRP A 247 -8.51 14.00 0.64
CA TRP A 247 -8.99 14.26 -0.72
C TRP A 247 -10.50 14.01 -0.83
N VAL A 248 -11.23 14.98 -1.37
CA VAL A 248 -12.68 14.92 -1.54
C VAL A 248 -13.06 14.89 -3.01
N THR A 249 -14.00 14.03 -3.37
CA THR A 249 -14.65 14.00 -4.68
C THR A 249 -16.09 14.47 -4.53
N VAL A 250 -16.47 15.55 -5.21
CA VAL A 250 -17.83 16.09 -5.17
C VAL A 250 -18.54 15.83 -6.48
N VAL A 251 -19.76 15.33 -6.36
CA VAL A 251 -20.68 15.11 -7.46
C VAL A 251 -21.75 16.19 -7.42
N VAL A 252 -22.03 16.75 -8.59
CA VAL A 252 -23.10 17.72 -8.78
C VAL A 252 -24.20 17.03 -9.56
N LYS A 253 -25.31 16.76 -8.88
CA LYS A 253 -26.53 16.21 -9.46
C LYS A 253 -27.47 17.35 -9.82
N LEU A 254 -28.18 17.18 -10.92
CA LEU A 254 -29.11 18.17 -11.44
C LEU A 254 -30.49 17.51 -11.48
N GLU A 255 -31.38 17.95 -10.60
CA GLU A 255 -32.76 17.50 -10.57
C GLU A 255 -33.62 18.49 -11.35
N ALA A 256 -34.32 17.98 -12.37
CA ALA A 256 -35.30 18.77 -13.09
C ALA A 256 -36.60 18.81 -12.27
N ASN A 257 -36.94 19.99 -11.76
CA ASN A 257 -38.21 20.22 -11.08
C ASN A 257 -39.38 20.14 -12.06
N GLU A 258 -40.55 19.75 -11.56
CA GLU A 258 -41.79 19.64 -12.33
C GLU A 258 -42.21 20.97 -13.01
N ASP A 259 -41.73 22.11 -12.49
CA ASP A 259 -41.96 23.46 -13.03
C ASP A 259 -40.98 23.86 -14.15
N GLY A 260 -40.08 22.97 -14.58
CA GLY A 260 -39.07 23.24 -15.61
C GLY A 260 -37.85 24.03 -15.13
N GLY A 261 -37.71 24.24 -13.81
CA GLY A 261 -36.47 24.69 -13.18
C GLY A 261 -35.50 23.52 -12.94
N ALA A 262 -34.20 23.78 -12.92
CA ALA A 262 -33.19 22.79 -12.56
C ALA A 262 -32.59 23.14 -11.19
N ASP A 263 -32.83 22.29 -10.20
CA ASP A 263 -32.22 22.38 -8.88
C ASP A 263 -30.91 21.59 -8.88
N VAL A 264 -29.88 22.19 -8.26
CA VAL A 264 -28.54 21.62 -8.24
C VAL A 264 -28.27 21.05 -6.85
N HIS A 265 -28.07 19.74 -6.76
CA HIS A 265 -27.71 19.04 -5.54
C HIS A 265 -26.21 18.72 -5.53
N PHE A 266 -25.56 18.94 -4.40
CA PHE A 266 -24.15 18.60 -4.20
C PHE A 266 -24.06 17.40 -3.27
N GLU A 267 -23.29 16.40 -3.68
CA GLU A 267 -22.95 15.25 -2.85
C GLU A 267 -21.44 15.12 -2.75
N ALA A 268 -20.92 14.97 -1.55
CA ALA A 268 -19.49 14.85 -1.32
C ALA A 268 -19.16 13.43 -0.88
N PHE A 269 -18.17 12.85 -1.53
CA PHE A 269 -17.69 11.51 -1.27
C PHE A 269 -16.18 11.51 -1.11
N GLN A 270 -15.70 10.52 -0.37
CA GLN A 270 -14.31 10.18 -0.27
C GLN A 270 -14.12 8.72 -0.69
N MET A 271 -13.10 8.46 -1.50
CA MET A 271 -12.75 7.07 -1.84
C MET A 271 -12.17 6.39 -0.61
N SER A 272 -12.61 5.16 -0.32
CA SER A 272 -12.12 4.39 0.81
C SER A 272 -10.62 4.06 0.68
N ASP A 273 -9.94 3.90 1.81
CA ASP A 273 -8.51 3.54 1.85
C ASP A 273 -8.25 2.23 1.09
N MET A 274 -9.22 1.31 1.16
CA MET A 274 -9.17 0.05 0.42
C MET A 274 -9.24 0.28 -1.08
N CYS A 275 -10.09 1.20 -1.56
CA CYS A 275 -10.18 1.55 -2.98
C CYS A 275 -8.84 2.08 -3.48
N VAL A 276 -8.25 3.04 -2.78
CA VAL A 276 -6.95 3.65 -3.14
C VAL A 276 -5.83 2.61 -3.11
N LYS A 277 -5.85 1.70 -2.13
CA LYS A 277 -4.89 0.59 -2.05
C LYS A 277 -5.02 -0.37 -3.24
N LEU A 278 -6.25 -0.80 -3.57
CA LEU A 278 -6.53 -1.70 -4.69
C LEU A 278 -6.13 -1.06 -6.03
N PHE A 279 -6.31 0.26 -6.18
CA PHE A 279 -5.86 1.01 -7.34
C PHE A 279 -4.34 1.02 -7.46
N ASN A 280 -3.62 1.37 -6.39
CA ASN A 280 -2.15 1.38 -6.36
C ASN A 280 -1.54 0.00 -6.63
N GLU A 281 -2.21 -1.07 -6.24
CA GLU A 281 -1.78 -2.44 -6.53
C GLU A 281 -2.20 -2.93 -7.94
N GLY A 282 -2.96 -2.13 -8.70
CA GLY A 282 -3.39 -2.43 -10.06
C GLY A 282 -4.45 -3.52 -10.18
N TRP A 283 -5.28 -3.72 -9.14
CA TRP A 283 -6.29 -4.78 -9.09
C TRP A 283 -7.53 -4.47 -9.92
N PHE A 284 -7.84 -3.21 -10.19
CA PHE A 284 -8.97 -2.82 -11.03
C PHE A 284 -8.77 -3.25 -12.48
N VAL A 285 -9.85 -3.69 -13.12
CA VAL A 285 -9.93 -3.85 -14.57
C VAL A 285 -10.27 -2.49 -15.17
N THR A 286 -9.46 -2.06 -16.15
CA THR A 286 -9.58 -0.76 -16.82
C THR A 286 -10.24 -0.86 -18.20
N GLU A 287 -10.47 -2.07 -18.68
CA GLU A 287 -11.15 -2.37 -19.94
C GLU A 287 -12.61 -2.70 -19.63
N PHE A 288 -13.52 -1.81 -20.05
CA PHE A 288 -14.96 -1.96 -19.83
C PHE A 288 -15.63 -2.39 -21.13
N GLY A 289 -16.41 -3.48 -21.09
CA GLY A 289 -17.26 -3.90 -22.20
C GLY A 289 -18.61 -3.17 -22.21
N GLU A 290 -19.28 -3.12 -23.36
CA GLU A 290 -20.63 -2.51 -23.49
C GLU A 290 -21.71 -3.21 -22.65
N ASN A 291 -21.47 -4.47 -22.24
CA ASN A 291 -22.39 -5.26 -21.42
C ASN A 291 -22.06 -5.23 -19.92
N ASP A 292 -21.09 -4.42 -19.51
CA ASP A 292 -20.65 -4.40 -18.12
C ASP A 292 -21.57 -3.51 -17.27
N ASP A 293 -21.95 -4.00 -16.09
CA ASP A 293 -22.79 -3.23 -15.18
C ASP A 293 -22.01 -2.02 -14.64
N PRO A 294 -22.44 -0.77 -14.89
CA PRO A 294 -21.75 0.41 -14.39
C PRO A 294 -21.73 0.47 -12.85
N LYS A 295 -22.64 -0.22 -12.16
CA LYS A 295 -22.70 -0.28 -10.69
C LYS A 295 -21.59 -1.15 -10.07
N LEU A 296 -20.98 -2.02 -10.87
CA LEU A 296 -19.99 -2.99 -10.39
C LEU A 296 -18.60 -2.70 -10.93
N SER A 297 -17.63 -2.65 -10.03
CA SER A 297 -16.21 -2.60 -10.37
C SER A 297 -15.63 -4.00 -10.45
N LYS A 298 -15.03 -4.33 -11.60
CA LYS A 298 -14.38 -5.62 -11.84
C LYS A 298 -12.93 -5.61 -11.35
N MET A 299 -12.55 -6.71 -10.70
CA MET A 299 -11.22 -6.95 -10.14
C MET A 299 -10.51 -8.06 -10.92
N LYS A 300 -9.20 -7.89 -11.12
CA LYS A 300 -8.32 -8.90 -11.75
C LYS A 300 -8.08 -10.12 -10.85
N LYS A 301 -8.22 -9.95 -9.54
CA LYS A 301 -8.02 -10.99 -8.51
C LYS A 301 -9.29 -11.15 -7.69
N ASP A 302 -9.43 -12.33 -7.08
CA ASP A 302 -10.54 -12.61 -6.18
C ASP A 302 -10.40 -11.79 -4.89
N VAL A 303 -11.47 -11.10 -4.51
CA VAL A 303 -11.58 -10.31 -3.29
C VAL A 303 -12.72 -10.84 -2.43
N VAL A 304 -12.56 -10.80 -1.11
CA VAL A 304 -13.60 -11.30 -0.20
C VAL A 304 -14.54 -10.16 0.17
N VAL A 305 -15.80 -10.26 -0.23
CA VAL A 305 -16.88 -9.33 0.17
C VAL A 305 -17.94 -10.13 0.93
N GLY A 306 -18.25 -9.73 2.17
CA GLY A 306 -19.27 -10.41 2.97
C GLY A 306 -19.00 -11.91 3.23
N GLY A 307 -17.73 -12.33 3.19
CA GLY A 307 -17.32 -13.73 3.36
C GLY A 307 -17.42 -14.61 2.11
N LYS A 308 -17.67 -14.01 0.93
CA LYS A 308 -17.64 -14.70 -0.36
C LYS A 308 -16.52 -14.13 -1.23
N ASP A 309 -15.83 -15.00 -1.95
CA ASP A 309 -14.89 -14.62 -2.99
C ASP A 309 -15.67 -14.13 -4.21
N VAL A 310 -15.46 -12.86 -4.58
CA VAL A 310 -16.10 -12.21 -5.72
C VAL A 310 -15.04 -11.50 -6.57
N LYS A 311 -15.32 -11.38 -7.86
CA LYS A 311 -14.52 -10.56 -8.80
C LYS A 311 -15.17 -9.23 -9.12
N GLU A 312 -16.44 -9.08 -8.77
CA GLU A 312 -17.24 -7.89 -9.02
C GLU A 312 -17.67 -7.34 -7.66
N VAL A 313 -17.38 -6.07 -7.44
CA VAL A 313 -17.63 -5.39 -6.17
C VAL A 313 -18.54 -4.20 -6.44
N ASP A 314 -19.57 -4.03 -5.62
CA ASP A 314 -20.45 -2.88 -5.70
C ASP A 314 -19.67 -1.59 -5.38
N ASN A 315 -19.82 -0.59 -6.25
CA ASN A 315 -19.12 0.68 -6.14
C ASN A 315 -19.40 1.39 -4.81
N ASP A 316 -20.57 1.19 -4.20
CA ASP A 316 -20.94 1.80 -2.93
C ASP A 316 -20.05 1.33 -1.75
N PHE A 317 -19.30 0.23 -1.87
CA PHE A 317 -18.31 -0.17 -0.86
C PHE A 317 -17.06 0.73 -0.86
N PHE A 318 -16.80 1.41 -1.97
CA PHE A 318 -15.66 2.31 -2.13
C PHE A 318 -15.99 3.75 -1.76
N LEU A 319 -17.27 4.08 -1.63
CA LEU A 319 -17.75 5.43 -1.35
C LEU A 319 -17.98 5.64 0.14
N VAL A 320 -17.36 6.70 0.69
CA VAL A 320 -17.61 7.18 2.05
C VAL A 320 -18.23 8.56 1.95
N VAL A 321 -19.40 8.76 2.55
CA VAL A 321 -20.14 10.03 2.47
C VAL A 321 -19.47 11.07 3.37
N VAL A 322 -19.27 12.28 2.83
CA VAL A 322 -18.70 13.43 3.56
C VAL A 322 -19.79 14.49 3.74
N LYS A 323 -19.81 15.13 4.91
CA LYS A 323 -20.77 16.20 5.20
C LYS A 323 -20.40 17.47 4.45
N ILE A 324 -21.40 18.13 3.87
CA ILE A 324 -21.24 19.42 3.20
C ILE A 324 -21.72 20.54 4.13
N PHE A 325 -20.90 21.58 4.25
CA PHE A 325 -21.28 22.87 4.84
C PHE A 325 -21.12 23.98 3.81
N ASP A 326 -21.73 25.14 4.08
CA ASP A 326 -21.43 26.37 3.38
C ASP A 326 -20.54 27.27 4.27
N HIS A 327 -19.66 28.03 3.63
CA HIS A 327 -18.97 29.12 4.29
C HIS A 327 -19.01 30.37 3.43
N GLN A 328 -18.84 31.51 4.08
CA GLN A 328 -18.71 32.79 3.42
C GLN A 328 -17.27 33.26 3.59
N VAL A 329 -16.49 33.26 2.51
CA VAL A 329 -15.13 33.78 2.58
C VAL A 329 -15.24 35.30 2.77
N LYS A 330 -14.71 35.84 3.88
CA LYS A 330 -14.50 37.29 4.06
C LYS A 330 -13.34 37.80 3.20
N CYS A 331 -13.17 37.28 1.99
CA CYS A 331 -12.27 37.88 1.02
C CYS A 331 -12.99 39.09 0.48
N SER A 332 -12.59 40.27 0.95
CA SER A 332 -13.02 41.52 0.37
C SER A 332 -12.69 41.45 -1.12
N TYR A 333 -13.74 41.35 -1.95
CA TYR A 333 -13.76 41.29 -3.41
C TYR A 333 -12.80 42.29 -4.12
N ILE A 334 -12.31 43.28 -3.40
CA ILE A 334 -11.33 44.27 -3.82
C ILE A 334 -9.92 43.66 -3.98
N SER A 335 -9.50 42.72 -3.14
CA SER A 335 -8.11 42.25 -3.11
C SER A 335 -7.81 41.20 -4.19
N ILE A 336 -8.75 40.28 -4.46
CA ILE A 336 -8.60 39.27 -5.52
C ILE A 336 -8.82 39.89 -6.90
N ARG A 337 -9.78 40.82 -7.06
CA ARG A 337 -9.97 41.54 -8.33
C ARG A 337 -8.74 42.39 -8.66
N LEU A 338 -8.15 43.08 -7.68
CA LEU A 338 -6.91 43.84 -7.90
C LEU A 338 -5.72 42.92 -8.17
N MET A 339 -5.57 41.80 -7.45
CA MET A 339 -4.45 40.86 -7.67
C MET A 339 -4.55 40.07 -8.97
N LEU A 340 -5.73 39.57 -9.35
CA LEU A 340 -5.91 38.91 -10.65
C LEU A 340 -5.83 39.90 -11.81
N THR A 341 -6.29 41.14 -11.65
CA THR A 341 -6.09 42.16 -12.70
C THR A 341 -4.61 42.50 -12.83
N ILE A 342 -3.86 42.59 -11.73
CA ILE A 342 -2.40 42.79 -11.74
C ILE A 342 -1.70 41.57 -12.34
N ALA A 343 -2.08 40.34 -11.99
CA ALA A 343 -1.50 39.11 -12.52
C ALA A 343 -1.80 38.94 -14.02
N LEU A 344 -3.02 39.25 -14.46
CA LEU A 344 -3.41 39.25 -15.87
C LEU A 344 -2.68 40.36 -16.65
N LEU A 345 -2.50 41.56 -16.06
CA LEU A 345 -1.66 42.63 -16.62
C LEU A 345 -0.19 42.22 -16.70
N PHE A 346 0.34 41.51 -15.71
CA PHE A 346 1.71 40.99 -15.70
C PHE A 346 1.90 39.91 -16.77
N PHE A 347 0.91 39.02 -16.93
CA PHE A 347 0.89 37.97 -17.94
C PHE A 347 0.76 38.56 -19.36
N LEU A 348 -0.10 39.57 -19.55
CA LEU A 348 -0.19 40.35 -20.79
C LEU A 348 1.10 41.12 -21.09
N PHE A 349 1.79 41.64 -20.07
CA PHE A 349 3.08 42.33 -20.23
C PHE A 349 4.22 41.36 -20.61
N LEU A 350 4.24 40.16 -20.02
CA LEU A 350 5.15 39.06 -20.38
C LEU A 350 4.89 38.53 -21.80
N LEU A 351 3.62 38.36 -22.19
CA LEU A 351 3.22 37.98 -23.54
C LEU A 351 3.57 39.08 -24.56
N ARG A 352 3.47 40.37 -24.19
CA ARG A 352 3.85 41.49 -25.06
C ARG A 352 5.37 41.57 -25.27
N LYS A 353 6.20 41.13 -24.31
CA LYS A 353 7.65 40.98 -24.51
C LYS A 353 8.05 39.75 -25.32
N ARG A 354 7.22 38.70 -25.40
CA ARG A 354 7.45 37.54 -26.29
C ARG A 354 6.93 37.72 -27.72
N LYS A 355 6.17 38.79 -27.99
CA LYS A 355 5.58 39.08 -29.32
C LYS A 355 6.55 39.76 -30.30
N VAL A 356 7.78 39.26 -30.39
CA VAL A 356 8.65 39.42 -31.56
C VAL A 356 8.85 38.03 -32.16
N GLY A 357 7.90 37.60 -32.99
CA GLY A 357 8.05 36.41 -33.84
C GLY A 357 6.98 35.35 -33.67
N GLY A 358 6.04 35.30 -34.63
CA GLY A 358 5.27 34.10 -34.98
C GLY A 358 3.99 33.87 -34.16
N GLY A 359 2.86 33.76 -34.86
CA GLY A 359 1.52 33.78 -34.29
C GLY A 359 1.07 32.49 -33.61
N LEU A 360 0.13 32.64 -32.67
CA LEU A 360 -0.68 31.54 -32.14
C LEU A 360 -2.07 32.05 -31.76
N GLY A 361 -3.06 31.17 -31.92
CA GLY A 361 -4.48 31.43 -31.72
C GLY A 361 -4.83 31.86 -30.30
N VAL A 362 -5.85 32.72 -30.21
CA VAL A 362 -6.40 33.24 -28.97
C VAL A 362 -7.24 32.13 -28.33
N ARG A 363 -6.77 31.54 -27.22
CA ARG A 363 -7.60 30.73 -26.32
C ARG A 363 -8.10 31.64 -25.19
N PHE A 364 -9.42 31.75 -25.08
CA PHE A 364 -10.09 32.50 -24.02
C PHE A 364 -10.02 31.70 -22.72
N LEU A 365 -9.37 32.26 -21.70
CA LEU A 365 -9.65 31.95 -20.30
C LEU A 365 -11.01 32.57 -20.00
N ILE A 366 -12.08 31.79 -19.99
CA ILE A 366 -13.38 32.28 -19.53
C ILE A 366 -13.33 32.33 -18.00
N MET A 367 -12.85 33.45 -17.46
CA MET A 367 -13.31 33.95 -16.17
C MET A 367 -14.47 34.90 -16.48
N HIS A 368 -15.71 34.41 -16.36
CA HIS A 368 -16.86 35.31 -16.38
C HIS A 368 -16.99 35.99 -15.01
N ILE A 369 -16.88 37.32 -15.07
CA ILE A 369 -16.98 38.35 -14.03
C ILE A 369 -18.38 38.40 -13.41
#